data_AF-A0A7S4CNZ0-F1
#
_entry.id   AF-A0A7S4CNZ0-F1
#
_cell.length_a   1.000
_cell.length_b   1.000
_cell.length_c   1.000
_cell.angle_alpha   90.00
_cell.angle_beta   90.00
_cell.angle_gamma   90.00
#
_symmetry.space_group_name_H-M   'P 1'
#
loop_
_entity.id
_entity.type
_entity.pdbx_description
1 polymer ?
#
loop_
_entity_poly.entity_id
_entity_poly.type
_entity_poly.pdbx_seq_one_letter_code
_entity_poly.pdbx_strand_id
1 'polypeptide(L)'
;WYNKGSMAFDYIDKYLVQAAVFAMLAMAFVFVYMVVVVQSWFLAIMGMGQILLSFGPAYFVYFFVGIRYFGTFNLLAIFIILGIGADNIFIFLDAWAQSAPLLLQQGYEPTPLNRMSFAWRRGAQAMLLTSMTTTCSFMANAMSSFGAINTFGV
;
A
#
# COMPACT_ATOMS: atom_id res chain seq x y z
N TRP A 1 -0.94 -38.84 -25.61
CA TRP A 1 -1.96 -38.07 -24.87
C TRP A 1 -1.31 -36.83 -24.31
N TYR A 2 -1.53 -35.70 -24.98
CA TYR A 2 -0.91 -34.40 -24.72
C TYR A 2 -1.52 -33.79 -23.46
N ASN A 3 -0.75 -33.73 -22.38
CA ASN A 3 -1.18 -33.22 -21.08
C ASN A 3 -1.25 -31.68 -21.14
N LYS A 4 -2.35 -31.14 -21.70
CA LYS A 4 -2.57 -29.68 -21.85
C LYS A 4 -2.50 -28.92 -20.52
N GLY A 5 -2.71 -29.59 -19.38
CA GLY A 5 -2.58 -28.99 -18.06
C GLY A 5 -1.13 -28.60 -17.73
N SER A 6 -0.16 -29.51 -17.89
CA SER A 6 1.23 -29.28 -17.47
C SER A 6 1.88 -28.09 -18.19
N MET A 7 1.71 -27.98 -19.51
CA MET A 7 2.26 -26.86 -20.26
C MET A 7 1.65 -25.52 -19.82
N ALA A 8 0.34 -25.46 -19.56
CA ALA A 8 -0.33 -24.23 -19.14
C ALA A 8 0.14 -23.77 -17.73
N PHE A 9 0.35 -24.70 -16.80
CA PHE A 9 0.92 -24.39 -15.49
C PHE A 9 2.38 -23.92 -15.60
N ASP A 10 3.20 -24.58 -16.43
CA ASP A 10 4.59 -24.15 -16.66
C ASP A 10 4.68 -22.74 -17.28
N TYR A 11 3.75 -22.40 -18.19
CA TYR A 11 3.65 -21.04 -18.72
C TYR A 11 3.23 -20.04 -17.63
N ILE A 12 2.20 -20.35 -16.84
CA ILE A 12 1.73 -19.49 -15.75
C ILE A 12 2.85 -19.25 -14.73
N ASP A 13 3.56 -20.29 -14.31
CA ASP A 13 4.67 -20.18 -13.36
C ASP A 13 5.81 -19.32 -13.89
N LYS A 14 6.14 -19.45 -15.18
CA LYS A 14 7.18 -18.62 -15.82
C LYS A 14 6.77 -17.14 -15.83
N TYR A 15 5.51 -16.83 -16.15
CA TYR A 15 5.00 -15.45 -16.12
C TYR A 15 4.88 -14.91 -14.69
N LEU A 16 4.54 -15.76 -13.72
CA LEU A 16 4.48 -15.39 -12.30
C LEU A 16 5.86 -15.01 -11.76
N VAL A 17 6.90 -15.79 -12.07
CA VAL A 17 8.28 -15.46 -11.67
C VAL A 17 8.73 -14.14 -12.31
N GLN A 18 8.41 -13.93 -13.58
CA GLN A 18 8.74 -12.68 -14.27
C GLN A 18 7.99 -11.48 -13.66
N ALA A 19 6.71 -11.65 -13.31
CA ALA A 19 5.92 -10.63 -12.62
C ALA A 19 6.48 -10.32 -11.23
N ALA A 20 6.94 -11.33 -10.49
CA ALA A 20 7.58 -11.16 -9.19
C ALA A 20 8.91 -10.38 -9.28
N VAL A 21 9.71 -10.62 -10.34
CA VAL A 21 10.93 -9.83 -10.59
C VAL A 21 10.59 -8.37 -10.87
N PHE A 22 9.57 -8.11 -11.69
CA PHE A 22 9.08 -6.74 -11.91
C PHE A 22 8.53 -6.10 -10.62
N ALA A 23 7.89 -6.87 -9.75
CA ALA A 23 7.45 -6.41 -8.43
C ALA A 23 8.60 -5.96 -7.55
N MET A 24 9.65 -6.77 -7.49
CA MET A 24 10.88 -6.46 -6.75
C MET A 24 11.56 -5.19 -7.28
N LEU A 25 11.63 -5.04 -8.61
CA LEU A 25 12.18 -3.85 -9.24
C LEU A 25 11.34 -2.60 -8.95
N ALA A 26 10.02 -2.70 -9.03
CA ALA A 26 9.11 -1.59 -8.69
C ALA A 26 9.25 -1.20 -7.21
N MET A 27 9.31 -2.18 -6.31
CA MET A 27 9.53 -1.94 -4.88
C MET A 27 10.87 -1.24 -4.62
N ALA A 28 11.95 -1.67 -5.29
CA ALA A 28 13.25 -1.02 -5.18
C ALA A 28 13.19 0.43 -5.71
N PHE A 29 12.51 0.67 -6.83
CA PHE A 29 12.33 2.00 -7.39
C PHE A 29 11.57 2.94 -6.43
N VAL A 30 10.46 2.48 -5.86
CA VAL A 30 9.68 3.25 -4.87
C VAL A 30 10.51 3.50 -3.61
N PHE A 31 11.31 2.54 -3.15
CA PHE A 31 12.19 2.74 -2.00
C PHE A 31 13.25 3.82 -2.28
N VAL A 32 13.93 3.76 -3.42
CA VAL A 32 14.89 4.80 -3.83
C VAL A 32 14.20 6.16 -3.92
N TYR A 33 13.02 6.21 -4.52
CA TYR A 33 12.22 7.44 -4.60
C TYR A 33 11.84 7.97 -3.20
N MET A 34 11.42 7.11 -2.27
CA MET A 34 11.17 7.50 -0.88
C MET A 34 12.42 8.04 -0.20
N VAL A 35 13.58 7.40 -0.37
CA VAL A 35 14.84 7.91 0.21
C VAL A 35 15.14 9.32 -0.32
N VAL A 36 14.95 9.56 -1.62
CA VAL A 36 15.16 10.87 -2.26
C VAL A 36 14.14 11.91 -1.79
N VAL A 37 12.85 11.57 -1.67
CA VAL A 37 11.84 12.55 -1.24
C VAL A 37 11.92 12.85 0.25
N VAL A 38 12.08 11.82 1.08
CA VAL A 38 12.05 11.94 2.54
C VAL A 38 13.38 12.46 3.09
N GLN A 39 14.48 12.35 2.32
CA GLN A 39 15.84 12.76 2.72
C GLN A 39 16.33 12.10 4.02
N SER A 40 15.70 10.98 4.42
CA SER A 40 16.04 10.23 5.64
C SER A 40 15.86 8.74 5.41
N TRP A 41 16.97 8.00 5.54
CA TRP A 41 17.02 6.54 5.42
C TRP A 41 16.14 5.84 6.45
N PHE A 42 16.11 6.34 7.68
CA PHE A 42 15.34 5.74 8.76
C PHE A 42 13.84 5.78 8.47
N LEU A 43 13.33 6.94 8.03
CA LEU A 43 11.92 7.10 7.69
C LEU A 43 11.53 6.29 6.45
N ALA A 44 12.41 6.20 5.45
CA ALA A 44 12.16 5.38 4.27
C ALA A 44 12.10 3.87 4.61
N ILE A 45 12.99 3.37 5.46
CA ILE A 45 12.99 1.96 5.90
C ILE A 45 11.74 1.65 6.73
N MET A 46 11.40 2.51 7.70
CA MET A 46 10.19 2.33 8.51
C MET A 46 8.92 2.44 7.65
N GLY A 47 8.92 3.36 6.68
CA GLY A 47 7.83 3.55 5.72
C GLY A 47 7.61 2.34 4.81
N MET A 48 8.67 1.73 4.28
CA MET A 48 8.53 0.47 3.54
C MET A 48 8.18 -0.69 4.46
N GLY A 49 8.74 -0.73 5.67
CA GLY A 49 8.49 -1.76 6.67
C GLY A 49 7.01 -1.83 7.04
N GLN A 50 6.34 -0.69 7.27
CA GLN A 50 4.90 -0.68 7.59
C GLN A 50 4.03 -1.22 6.44
N ILE A 51 4.39 -0.93 5.18
CA ILE A 51 3.64 -1.41 3.99
C ILE A 51 3.80 -2.93 3.87
N LEU A 52 5.00 -3.46 4.13
CA LEU A 52 5.22 -4.91 4.09
C LEU A 52 4.54 -5.61 5.28
N LEU A 53 4.56 -5.00 6.46
CA LEU A 53 3.90 -5.54 7.65
C LEU A 53 2.37 -5.55 7.51
N SER A 54 1.76 -4.69 6.69
CA SER A 54 0.30 -4.67 6.50
C SER A 54 -0.24 -5.93 5.81
N PHE A 55 0.58 -6.68 5.07
CA PHE A 55 0.18 -7.95 4.47
C PHE A 55 -0.12 -9.03 5.52
N GLY A 56 0.53 -8.99 6.69
CA GLY A 56 0.30 -9.98 7.76
C GLY A 56 -1.13 -9.96 8.28
N PRO A 57 -1.62 -8.82 8.80
CA PRO A 57 -3.01 -8.66 9.21
C PRO A 57 -4.01 -8.88 8.07
N ALA A 58 -3.69 -8.45 6.83
CA ALA A 58 -4.55 -8.68 5.68
C ALA A 58 -4.74 -10.19 5.41
N TYR A 59 -3.65 -10.96 5.42
CA TYR A 59 -3.70 -12.41 5.25
C TYR A 59 -4.44 -13.10 6.40
N PHE A 60 -4.29 -12.59 7.62
CA PHE A 60 -5.05 -13.10 8.78
C PHE A 60 -6.55 -12.90 8.58
N VAL A 61 -7.00 -11.71 8.17
CA VAL A 61 -8.42 -11.45 7.85
C VAL A 61 -8.89 -12.36 6.72
N TYR A 62 -8.08 -12.52 5.66
CA TYR A 62 -8.38 -13.41 4.54
C TYR A 62 -8.63 -14.86 4.97
N PHE A 63 -7.80 -15.35 5.91
CA PHE A 63 -7.96 -16.68 6.50
C PHE A 63 -9.25 -16.78 7.35
N PHE A 64 -9.56 -15.74 8.13
CA PHE A 64 -10.78 -15.69 8.95
C PHE A 64 -12.08 -15.69 8.12
N VAL A 65 -12.08 -15.06 6.95
CA VAL A 65 -13.24 -15.07 6.02
C VAL A 65 -13.41 -16.45 5.34
N GLY A 66 -12.44 -17.35 5.48
CA GLY A 66 -12.54 -18.74 4.99
C GLY A 66 -12.26 -18.89 3.49
N ILE A 67 -11.63 -17.89 2.86
CA ILE A 67 -11.31 -17.93 1.44
C ILE A 67 -10.05 -18.78 1.24
N ARG A 68 -10.21 -19.96 0.61
CA ARG A 68 -9.10 -20.91 0.35
C ARG A 68 -8.40 -20.70 -0.99
N TYR A 69 -8.98 -19.89 -1.88
CA TYR A 69 -8.43 -19.64 -3.20
C TYR A 69 -7.56 -18.39 -3.16
N PHE A 70 -6.28 -18.50 -3.53
CA PHE A 70 -5.40 -17.34 -3.71
C PHE A 70 -5.23 -17.11 -5.22
N GLY A 71 -5.96 -16.13 -5.75
CA GLY A 71 -5.99 -15.85 -7.18
C GLY A 71 -4.77 -15.06 -7.67
N THR A 72 -4.50 -15.10 -8.97
CA THR A 72 -3.47 -14.27 -9.62
C THR A 72 -3.69 -12.77 -9.41
N PHE A 73 -4.94 -12.33 -9.18
CA PHE A 73 -5.25 -10.94 -8.85
C PHE A 73 -4.67 -10.51 -7.49
N ASN A 74 -4.48 -11.42 -6.53
CA ASN A 74 -3.87 -11.07 -5.24
C ASN A 74 -2.39 -10.67 -5.41
N LEU A 75 -1.70 -11.13 -6.46
CA LEU A 75 -0.38 -10.61 -6.82
C LEU A 75 -0.45 -9.17 -7.34
N LEU A 76 -1.52 -8.79 -8.04
CA LEU A 76 -1.74 -7.41 -8.46
C LEU A 76 -2.04 -6.50 -7.25
N ALA A 77 -2.70 -7.03 -6.21
CA ALA A 77 -2.99 -6.28 -4.99
C ALA A 77 -1.71 -5.75 -4.31
N ILE A 78 -0.61 -6.52 -4.37
CA ILE A 78 0.69 -6.10 -3.81
C ILE A 78 1.16 -4.79 -4.43
N PHE A 79 1.05 -4.63 -5.75
CA PHE A 79 1.44 -3.41 -6.45
C PHE A 79 0.55 -2.22 -6.09
N ILE A 80 -0.76 -2.47 -5.95
CA ILE A 80 -1.73 -1.43 -5.60
C ILE A 80 -1.47 -0.93 -4.18
N ILE A 81 -1.30 -1.83 -3.22
CA ILE A 81 -1.03 -1.50 -1.81
C ILE A 81 0.30 -0.75 -1.69
N LEU A 82 1.31 -1.12 -2.48
CA LEU A 82 2.61 -0.45 -2.45
C LEU A 82 2.52 1.01 -2.93
N GLY A 83 1.73 1.27 -3.99
CA GLY A 83 1.48 2.62 -4.47
C GLY A 83 0.69 3.48 -3.47
N ILE A 84 -0.44 2.97 -2.99
CA ILE A 84 -1.33 3.69 -2.07
C ILE A 84 -0.66 3.88 -0.70
N GLY A 85 0.09 2.89 -0.23
CA GLY A 85 0.82 2.95 1.04
C GLY A 85 1.94 3.99 1.03
N ALA A 86 2.69 4.10 -0.07
CA ALA A 86 3.73 5.12 -0.23
C ALA A 86 3.13 6.54 -0.32
N ASP A 87 1.99 6.71 -0.99
CA ASP A 87 1.29 7.99 -1.11
C ASP A 87 0.93 8.58 0.27
N ASN A 88 0.40 7.76 1.17
CA ASN A 88 0.07 8.17 2.54
C ASN A 88 1.28 8.72 3.32
N ILE A 89 2.47 8.12 3.13
CA ILE A 89 3.70 8.58 3.77
C ILE A 89 4.05 9.99 3.29
N PHE A 90 3.94 10.24 1.98
CA PHE A 90 4.23 11.55 1.42
C PHE A 90 3.24 12.62 1.87
N ILE A 91 1.95 12.30 1.94
CA ILE A 91 0.92 13.21 2.46
C ILE A 91 1.25 13.64 3.90
N PHE A 92 1.64 12.69 4.76
CA PHE A 92 1.96 13.00 6.15
C PHE A 92 3.26 13.82 6.29
N LEU A 93 4.30 13.48 5.53
CA LEU A 93 5.57 14.21 5.56
C LEU A 93 5.45 15.62 5.01
N ASP A 94 4.64 15.81 3.96
CA ASP A 94 4.31 17.14 3.44
C ASP A 94 3.54 17.97 4.50
N ALA A 95 2.54 17.37 5.16
CA ALA A 95 1.85 18.02 6.27
C ALA A 95 2.78 18.39 7.44
N TRP A 96 3.76 17.54 7.73
CA TRP A 96 4.79 17.82 8.75
C TRP A 96 5.75 18.94 8.33
N ALA A 97 6.17 18.98 7.07
CA ALA A 97 7.00 20.05 6.52
C ALA A 97 6.27 21.39 6.55
N GLN A 98 4.98 21.40 6.19
CA GLN A 98 4.13 22.60 6.21
C GLN A 98 3.76 23.07 7.63
N SER A 99 3.82 22.19 8.64
CA SER A 99 3.47 22.56 10.02
C SER A 99 4.31 23.69 10.60
N ALA A 100 5.62 23.72 10.31
CA ALA A 100 6.54 24.73 10.85
C ALA A 100 6.24 26.16 10.32
N PRO A 101 6.19 26.41 8.99
CA PRO A 101 5.89 27.74 8.49
C PRO A 101 4.47 28.20 8.82
N LEU A 102 3.48 27.29 8.81
CA LEU A 102 2.08 27.65 9.09
C LEU A 102 1.84 28.00 10.56
N LEU A 103 2.46 27.29 11.51
CA LEU A 103 2.36 27.64 12.94
C LEU A 103 3.01 28.98 13.24
N LEU A 104 4.16 29.27 12.63
CA LEU A 104 4.83 30.57 12.75
C LEU A 104 3.95 31.72 12.22
N GLN A 105 3.29 31.53 11.08
CA GLN A 105 2.34 32.52 10.54
C GLN A 105 1.14 32.75 11.47
N GLN A 106 0.73 31.73 12.22
CA GLN A 106 -0.35 31.80 13.20
C GLN A 106 0.10 32.36 14.57
N GLY A 107 1.38 32.74 14.72
CA GLY A 107 1.92 33.26 15.98
C GLY A 107 2.16 32.21 17.06
N TYR A 108 2.15 30.92 16.70
CA TYR A 108 2.46 29.82 17.62
C TYR A 108 3.93 29.39 17.48
N GLU A 109 4.56 29.06 18.61
CA GLU A 109 5.88 28.45 18.57
C GLU A 109 5.81 27.02 17.99
N PRO A 110 6.72 26.66 17.06
CA PRO A 110 6.74 25.36 16.38
C PRO A 110 7.33 24.26 17.27
N THR A 111 6.78 24.09 18.48
CA THR A 111 7.10 22.98 19.38
C THR A 111 6.74 21.65 18.71
N PRO A 112 7.52 20.57 18.90
CA PRO A 112 7.24 19.26 18.28
C PRO A 112 5.81 18.74 18.52
N LEU A 113 5.23 19.02 19.69
CA LEU A 113 3.85 18.65 20.02
C LEU A 113 2.82 19.38 19.15
N ASN A 114 2.99 20.70 18.96
CA ASN A 114 2.09 21.51 18.14
C ASN A 114 2.19 21.14 16.66
N ARG A 115 3.41 20.89 16.19
CA ARG A 115 3.68 20.41 14.83
C ARG A 115 3.04 19.06 14.56
N MET A 116 3.17 18.11 15.51
CA MET A 116 2.55 16.80 15.40
C MET A 116 1.03 16.90 15.41
N SER A 117 0.44 17.70 16.30
CA SER A 117 -1.01 17.92 16.35
C SER A 117 -1.55 18.51 15.03
N PHE A 118 -0.84 19.48 14.46
CA PHE A 118 -1.20 20.07 13.17
C PHE A 118 -1.09 19.06 12.01
N ALA A 119 0.06 18.40 11.89
CA ALA A 119 0.33 17.41 10.86
C ALA A 119 -0.65 16.23 10.95
N TRP A 120 -0.99 15.78 12.16
CA TRP A 120 -1.96 14.73 12.40
C TRP A 120 -3.36 15.14 11.96
N ARG A 121 -3.86 16.30 12.40
CA ARG A 121 -5.21 16.76 12.05
C ARG A 121 -5.40 16.87 10.54
N ARG A 122 -4.40 17.40 9.84
CA ARG A 122 -4.46 17.59 8.39
C ARG A 122 -4.18 16.31 7.61
N GLY A 123 -3.07 15.64 7.93
CA GLY A 123 -2.61 14.43 7.23
C GLY A 123 -3.55 13.26 7.47
N ALA A 124 -3.98 13.02 8.71
CA ALA A 124 -4.83 11.87 9.04
C ALA A 124 -6.20 11.95 8.35
N GLN A 125 -6.79 13.15 8.21
CA GLN A 125 -8.05 13.32 7.48
C GLN A 125 -7.90 12.95 6.01
N ALA A 126 -6.84 13.42 5.34
CA ALA A 126 -6.58 13.11 3.94
C ALA A 126 -6.27 11.61 3.72
N MET A 127 -5.43 11.02 4.57
CA MET A 127 -5.09 9.59 4.50
C MET A 127 -6.31 8.70 4.77
N LEU A 128 -7.17 9.09 5.72
CA LEU A 128 -8.40 8.34 6.05
C LEU A 128 -9.40 8.34 4.91
N LEU A 129 -9.63 9.50 4.27
CA LEU A 129 -10.51 9.58 3.11
C LEU A 129 -10.00 8.73 1.94
N THR A 130 -8.70 8.79 1.67
CA THR A 130 -8.05 8.00 0.61
C THR A 130 -8.14 6.50 0.88
N SER A 131 -7.88 6.09 2.12
CA SER A 131 -7.98 4.69 2.53
C SER A 131 -9.42 4.19 2.51
N MET A 132 -10.38 4.97 3.02
CA MET A 132 -11.80 4.60 3.02
C MET A 132 -12.34 4.44 1.60
N THR A 133 -12.05 5.38 0.71
CA THR A 133 -12.50 5.30 -0.69
C THR A 133 -11.90 4.10 -1.42
N THR A 134 -10.61 3.82 -1.18
CA THR A 134 -9.94 2.61 -1.68
C THR A 134 -10.62 1.34 -1.17
N THR A 135 -10.83 1.23 0.15
CA THR A 135 -11.49 0.08 0.76
C THR A 135 -12.91 -0.11 0.24
N CYS A 136 -13.71 0.97 0.10
CA CYS A 136 -15.04 0.90 -0.49
C CYS A 136 -15.01 0.39 -1.93
N SER A 137 -14.01 0.79 -2.72
CA SER A 137 -13.83 0.30 -4.09
C SER A 137 -13.50 -1.19 -4.13
N PHE A 138 -12.61 -1.68 -3.25
CA PHE A 138 -12.32 -3.11 -3.16
C PHE A 138 -13.51 -3.92 -2.66
N MET A 139 -14.23 -3.40 -1.66
CA MET A 139 -15.44 -4.06 -1.13
C MET A 139 -16.57 -4.13 -2.18
N ALA A 140 -16.67 -3.15 -3.07
CA ALA A 140 -17.58 -3.21 -4.21
C ALA A 140 -17.21 -4.37 -5.16
N ASN A 141 -15.91 -4.62 -5.39
CA ASN A 141 -15.44 -5.78 -6.15
C ASN A 141 -15.73 -7.11 -5.43
N ALA A 142 -15.70 -7.10 -4.09
CA ALA A 142 -16.10 -8.25 -3.27
C ALA A 142 -17.58 -8.64 -3.49
N MET A 143 -18.44 -7.75 -3.99
CA MET A 143 -19.83 -8.09 -4.31
C MET A 143 -20.02 -8.73 -5.70
N SER A 144 -18.95 -8.87 -6.49
CA SER A 144 -19.00 -9.42 -7.84
C SER A 144 -19.31 -10.92 -7.84
N SER A 145 -20.05 -11.39 -8.85
CA SER A 145 -20.36 -12.81 -9.06
C SER A 145 -19.17 -13.62 -9.59
N PHE A 146 -18.12 -12.95 -10.08
CA PHE A 146 -16.92 -13.61 -10.59
C PHE A 146 -15.94 -13.91 -9.44
N GLY A 147 -15.73 -15.21 -9.15
CA GLY A 147 -14.97 -15.66 -7.99
C GLY A 147 -13.56 -15.06 -7.85
N ALA A 148 -12.85 -14.82 -8.95
CA ALA A 148 -11.50 -14.22 -8.87
C ALA A 148 -11.50 -12.72 -8.57
N ILE A 149 -12.59 -11.99 -8.87
CA ILE A 149 -12.76 -10.56 -8.55
C ILE A 149 -13.31 -10.41 -7.13
N ASN A 150 -14.23 -11.29 -6.73
CA ASN A 150 -14.74 -11.36 -5.37
C ASN A 150 -13.61 -11.59 -4.36
N THR A 151 -12.78 -12.62 -4.59
CA THR A 151 -11.66 -12.95 -3.70
C THR A 151 -10.55 -11.90 -3.68
N PHE A 152 -10.38 -11.14 -4.76
CA PHE A 152 -9.45 -10.02 -4.82
C PHE A 152 -9.94 -8.77 -4.07
N GLY A 153 -11.27 -8.58 -3.97
CA GLY A 153 -11.87 -7.44 -3.28
C GLY A 153 -11.91 -7.56 -1.76
N VAL A 154 -11.74 -8.77 -1.23
CA VAL A 154 -11.74 -9.09 0.21
C VAL A 154 -10.33 -9.01 0.78
#